data_AF-A0A8J8DFW0-F1
#
_entry.id   AF-A0A8J8DFW0-F1
#
_cell.length_a   1.000
_cell.length_b   1.000
_cell.length_c   1.000
_cell.angle_alpha   90.00
_cell.angle_beta   90.00
_cell.angle_gamma   90.00
#
_symmetry.space_group_name_H-M   'P 1'
#
loop_
_entity.id
_entity.type
_entity.pdbx_description
1 polymer ?
#
loop_
_entity_poly.entity_id
_entity_poly.type
_entity_poly.pdbx_seq_one_letter_code
_entity_poly.pdbx_strand_id
1 'polypeptide(L)'
;MSTEQERAKFAYDKVSGIKGKGFEDDYKSYVKRAPAMILTNGLIQTLAYYKSKSKGADAYEELFNQINEWLKSMGYFKEDCNENRVNNVLEWLIKCANDIEIYMATLETLSLLNWLKRFADAMIGKKGEKS
;
A
#
# COMPACT_ATOMS: atom_id res chain seq x y z
N MET A 1 -5.93 -5.58 20.29
CA MET A 1 -6.63 -6.03 19.07
C MET A 1 -5.67 -6.93 18.31
N SER A 2 -6.14 -7.93 17.57
CA SER A 2 -5.23 -8.73 16.73
C SER A 2 -4.79 -7.92 15.52
N THR A 3 -3.54 -8.09 15.07
CA THR A 3 -3.00 -7.35 13.91
C THR A 3 -3.82 -7.60 12.64
N GLU A 4 -4.45 -8.76 12.50
CA GLU A 4 -5.38 -9.07 11.41
C GLU A 4 -6.66 -8.23 11.44
N GLN A 5 -7.23 -7.97 12.62
CA GLN A 5 -8.40 -7.08 12.75
C GLN A 5 -8.06 -5.64 12.41
N GLU A 6 -6.87 -5.17 12.80
CA GLU A 6 -6.40 -3.83 12.48
C GLU A 6 -6.18 -3.66 10.97
N ARG A 7 -5.54 -4.64 10.31
CA ARG A 7 -5.41 -4.69 8.84
C ARG A 7 -6.76 -4.69 8.15
N ALA A 8 -7.68 -5.55 8.60
CA ALA A 8 -9.00 -5.65 8.00
C ALA A 8 -9.77 -4.33 8.11
N LYS A 9 -9.75 -3.69 9.29
CA LYS A 9 -10.39 -2.39 9.52
C LYS A 9 -9.78 -1.31 8.63
N PHE A 10 -8.46 -1.17 8.65
CA PHE A 10 -7.76 -0.19 7.82
C PHE A 10 -8.05 -0.40 6.33
N ALA A 11 -7.96 -1.64 5.85
CA ALA A 11 -8.22 -1.96 4.45
C ALA A 11 -9.67 -1.68 4.04
N TYR A 12 -10.64 -2.00 4.90
CA TYR A 12 -12.04 -1.67 4.67
C TYR A 12 -12.25 -0.16 4.54
N ASP A 13 -11.69 0.63 5.46
CA ASP A 13 -11.82 2.09 5.47
C ASP A 13 -11.18 2.69 4.20
N LYS A 14 -9.98 2.23 3.83
CA LYS A 14 -9.27 2.70 2.63
C LYS A 14 -10.03 2.36 1.35
N VAL A 15 -10.45 1.11 1.17
CA VAL A 15 -11.20 0.71 -0.03
C VAL A 15 -12.56 1.42 -0.12
N SER A 16 -13.23 1.65 1.01
CA SER A 16 -14.47 2.44 1.05
C SER A 16 -14.26 3.85 0.51
N GLY A 17 -13.14 4.49 0.89
CA GLY A 17 -12.76 5.82 0.43
C GLY A 17 -12.33 5.91 -1.05
N ILE A 18 -12.23 4.78 -1.77
CA ILE A 18 -11.94 4.77 -3.21
C ILE A 18 -13.18 5.06 -4.06
N LYS A 19 -14.38 4.75 -3.55
CA LYS A 19 -15.62 4.91 -4.30
C LYS A 19 -15.86 6.38 -4.67
N GLY A 20 -16.15 6.64 -5.94
CA GLY A 20 -16.42 7.97 -6.47
C GLY A 20 -15.18 8.75 -6.89
N LYS A 21 -13.98 8.15 -6.81
CA LYS A 21 -12.72 8.81 -7.23
C LYS A 21 -12.43 8.67 -8.74
N GLY A 22 -13.20 7.87 -9.48
CA GLY A 22 -13.08 7.73 -10.93
C GLY A 22 -11.92 6.84 -11.42
N PHE A 23 -11.10 6.32 -10.49
CA PHE A 23 -10.00 5.39 -10.76
C PHE A 23 -10.17 4.03 -10.05
N GLU A 24 -11.39 3.67 -9.68
CA GLU A 24 -11.70 2.49 -8.87
C GLU A 24 -11.25 1.18 -9.55
N ASP A 25 -11.51 1.07 -10.86
CA ASP A 25 -11.12 -0.10 -11.64
C ASP A 25 -9.59 -0.28 -11.69
N ASP A 26 -8.86 0.82 -11.87
CA ASP A 26 -7.40 0.85 -11.85
C ASP A 26 -6.87 0.47 -10.48
N TYR A 27 -7.40 1.07 -9.41
CA TYR A 27 -7.04 0.73 -8.04
C TYR A 27 -7.22 -0.75 -7.75
N LYS A 28 -8.38 -1.34 -8.12
CA LYS A 28 -8.62 -2.78 -7.99
C LYS A 28 -7.60 -3.61 -8.75
N SER A 29 -7.28 -3.23 -9.99
CA SER A 29 -6.25 -3.89 -10.80
C SER A 29 -4.86 -3.80 -10.16
N TYR A 30 -4.53 -2.66 -9.55
CA TYR A 30 -3.19 -2.37 -9.03
C TYR A 30 -2.95 -3.13 -7.73
N VAL A 31 -3.90 -3.08 -6.80
CA VAL A 31 -3.87 -3.84 -5.54
C VAL A 31 -3.74 -5.35 -5.82
N LYS A 32 -4.39 -5.88 -6.86
CA LYS A 32 -4.28 -7.31 -7.20
C LYS A 32 -2.90 -7.72 -7.72
N ARG A 33 -2.20 -6.81 -8.39
CA ARG A 33 -0.86 -7.05 -8.96
C ARG A 33 0.26 -6.75 -7.97
N ALA A 34 0.02 -5.87 -7.00
CA ALA A 34 1.02 -5.41 -6.03
C ALA A 34 1.77 -6.53 -5.28
N PRO A 35 1.12 -7.59 -4.74
CA PRO A 35 1.84 -8.65 -4.04
C PRO A 35 2.86 -9.36 -4.94
N ALA A 36 2.49 -9.65 -6.17
CA ALA A 36 3.39 -10.31 -7.13
C ALA A 36 4.57 -9.40 -7.49
N MET A 37 4.33 -8.09 -7.67
CA MET A 37 5.42 -7.14 -7.92
C MET A 37 6.42 -7.08 -6.77
N ILE A 38 5.94 -7.07 -5.52
CA ILE A 38 6.79 -7.05 -4.33
C ILE A 38 7.60 -8.34 -4.22
N LEU A 39 6.99 -9.50 -4.48
CA LEU A 39 7.70 -10.79 -4.40
C LEU A 39 8.78 -10.91 -5.49
N THR A 40 8.58 -10.34 -6.67
CA THR A 40 9.53 -10.42 -7.78
C THR A 40 10.63 -9.36 -7.70
N ASN A 41 10.27 -8.11 -7.38
CA ASN A 41 11.17 -6.95 -7.49
C ASN A 41 11.57 -6.36 -6.13
N GLY A 42 10.95 -6.81 -5.04
CA GLY A 42 11.09 -6.22 -3.71
C GLY A 42 10.20 -5.00 -3.48
N LEU A 43 10.06 -4.64 -2.21
CA LEU A 43 9.23 -3.52 -1.76
C LEU A 43 9.74 -2.17 -2.28
N ILE A 44 11.05 -1.92 -2.18
CA ILE A 44 11.67 -0.64 -2.57
C ILE A 44 11.41 -0.32 -4.04
N GLN A 45 11.69 -1.27 -4.95
CA GLN A 45 11.49 -1.07 -6.38
C GLN A 45 10.01 -0.90 -6.73
N THR A 46 9.12 -1.63 -6.06
CA THR A 46 7.67 -1.52 -6.28
C THR A 46 7.16 -0.12 -5.88
N LEU A 47 7.58 0.39 -4.73
CA LEU A 47 7.20 1.73 -4.26
C LEU A 47 7.79 2.84 -5.16
N ALA A 48 9.04 2.69 -5.60
CA ALA A 48 9.65 3.61 -6.57
C ALA A 48 8.88 3.59 -7.91
N TYR A 49 8.46 2.42 -8.36
CA TYR A 49 7.64 2.28 -9.56
C TYR A 49 6.30 3.02 -9.42
N TYR A 50 5.58 2.88 -8.30
CA TYR A 50 4.34 3.62 -8.06
C TYR A 50 4.53 5.13 -8.11
N LYS A 51 5.59 5.64 -7.47
CA LYS A 51 5.93 7.07 -7.55
C LYS A 51 6.26 7.52 -8.97
N SER A 52 6.94 6.69 -9.76
CA SER A 52 7.29 7.02 -11.15
C SER A 52 6.08 7.02 -12.11
N LYS A 53 5.04 6.24 -11.80
CA LYS A 53 3.84 6.10 -12.63
C LYS A 53 2.73 7.07 -12.27
N SER A 54 2.71 7.52 -11.02
CA SER A 54 1.71 8.46 -10.58
C SER A 54 1.85 9.81 -11.29
N LYS A 55 0.71 10.36 -11.71
CA LYS A 55 0.59 11.70 -12.28
C LYS A 55 -0.19 12.67 -11.38
N GLY A 56 -0.40 12.27 -10.12
CA GLY A 56 -1.21 13.00 -9.15
C GLY A 56 -2.68 12.57 -9.16
N ALA A 57 -3.24 12.40 -7.96
CA ALA A 57 -4.62 12.01 -7.67
C ALA A 57 -5.09 10.76 -8.45
N ASP A 58 -4.26 9.72 -8.49
CA ASP A 58 -4.54 8.45 -9.16
C ASP A 58 -4.39 7.22 -8.26
N ALA A 59 -4.74 6.05 -8.80
CA ALA A 59 -4.67 4.78 -8.10
C ALA A 59 -3.26 4.39 -7.64
N TYR A 60 -2.19 4.81 -8.33
CA TYR A 60 -0.82 4.53 -7.92
C TYR A 60 -0.42 5.36 -6.70
N GLU A 61 -0.75 6.65 -6.72
CA GLU A 61 -0.52 7.53 -5.58
C GLU A 61 -1.28 7.05 -4.34
N GLU A 62 -2.54 6.71 -4.53
CA GLU A 62 -3.41 6.26 -3.46
C GLU A 62 -2.87 4.98 -2.82
N LEU A 63 -2.47 3.99 -3.62
CA LEU A 63 -1.89 2.75 -3.10
C LEU A 63 -0.55 2.99 -2.37
N PHE A 64 0.32 3.86 -2.91
CA PHE A 64 1.55 4.26 -2.23
C PHE A 64 1.24 4.90 -0.87
N ASN A 65 0.31 5.85 -0.83
CA ASN A 65 -0.03 6.59 0.38
C ASN A 65 -0.62 5.68 1.46
N GLN A 66 -1.45 4.71 1.07
CA GLN A 66 -2.01 3.73 2.01
C GLN A 66 -0.95 2.81 2.61
N ILE A 67 0.01 2.35 1.80
CA ILE A 67 1.14 1.54 2.30
C ILE A 67 2.00 2.39 3.26
N ASN A 68 2.29 3.63 2.87
CA ASN A 68 3.05 4.57 3.70
C ASN A 68 2.37 4.83 5.04
N GLU A 69 1.07 5.11 5.02
CA GLU A 69 0.28 5.36 6.23
C GLU A 69 0.22 4.13 7.14
N TRP A 70 0.01 2.94 6.57
CA TRP A 70 -0.05 1.70 7.33
C TRP A 70 1.30 1.38 8.02
N LEU A 71 2.39 1.44 7.28
CA LEU A 71 3.72 1.16 7.85
C LEU A 71 4.11 2.19 8.90
N LYS A 72 3.67 3.45 8.76
CA LYS A 72 3.81 4.47 9.80
C LYS A 72 2.98 4.14 11.03
N SER A 73 1.69 3.82 10.86
CA SER A 73 0.79 3.54 11.99
C SER A 73 1.19 2.32 12.80
N MET A 74 1.81 1.34 12.14
CA MET A 74 2.31 0.12 12.78
C MET A 74 3.75 0.25 13.34
N GLY A 75 4.38 1.43 13.21
CA GLY A 75 5.70 1.71 13.79
C GLY A 75 6.89 1.13 13.01
N TYR A 76 6.67 0.62 11.79
CA TYR A 76 7.77 0.18 10.92
C TYR A 76 8.51 1.37 10.32
N PHE A 77 7.77 2.39 9.86
CA PHE A 77 8.35 3.59 9.27
C PHE A 77 8.56 4.68 10.34
N LYS A 78 9.80 5.15 10.48
CA LYS A 78 10.21 6.23 11.39
C LYS A 78 10.64 7.45 10.57
N GLU A 79 10.03 8.61 10.83
CA GLU A 79 10.35 9.86 10.12
C GLU A 79 11.69 10.45 10.53
N ASP A 80 12.10 10.23 11.78
CA ASP A 80 13.40 10.66 12.29
C ASP A 80 14.36 9.47 12.23
N CYS A 81 15.36 9.55 11.36
CA CYS A 81 16.40 8.52 11.26
C CYS A 81 17.77 9.12 10.91
N ASN A 82 18.79 8.75 11.70
CA ASN A 82 20.19 9.11 11.47
C ASN A 82 20.40 10.61 11.19
N GLU A 83 19.93 11.46 12.12
CA GLU A 83 20.06 12.93 12.07
C GLU A 83 19.32 13.60 10.89
N ASN A 84 18.60 12.83 10.08
CA ASN A 84 17.82 13.30 8.94
C ASN A 84 16.33 13.03 9.14
N ARG A 85 15.50 13.92 8.61
CA ARG A 85 14.06 13.70 8.50
C ARG A 85 13.73 13.16 7.12
N VAL A 86 13.00 12.05 7.08
CA VAL A 86 12.51 11.41 5.85
C VAL A 86 10.99 11.59 5.75
N ASN A 87 10.50 11.82 4.52
CA ASN A 87 9.11 12.23 4.33
C ASN A 87 8.14 11.07 4.10
N ASN A 88 8.66 9.91 3.72
CA ASN A 88 7.86 8.75 3.36
C ASN A 88 8.66 7.46 3.52
N VAL A 89 7.94 6.35 3.51
CA VAL A 89 8.47 5.00 3.66
C VAL A 89 9.54 4.66 2.61
N LEU A 90 9.44 5.16 1.38
CA LEU A 90 10.43 4.87 0.34
C LEU A 90 11.79 5.52 0.68
N GLU A 91 11.79 6.78 1.10
CA GLU A 91 13.01 7.45 1.57
C GLU A 91 13.61 6.75 2.78
N TRP A 92 12.77 6.33 3.73
CA TRP A 92 13.22 5.57 4.90
C TRP A 92 13.86 4.23 4.52
N LEU A 93 13.21 3.46 3.64
CA LEU A 93 13.73 2.16 3.18
C LEU A 93 15.09 2.28 2.48
N ILE A 94 15.33 3.38 1.77
CA ILE A 94 16.57 3.60 1.01
C ILE A 94 17.69 4.14 1.91
N LYS A 95 17.36 5.06 2.82
CA LYS A 95 18.37 5.86 3.55
C LYS A 95 18.64 5.35 4.97
N CYS A 96 17.72 4.59 5.56
CA CYS A 96 17.72 4.33 6.99
C CYS A 96 17.47 2.87 7.37
N ALA A 97 16.54 2.18 6.71
CA ALA A 97 16.16 0.83 7.08
C ALA A 97 17.31 -0.16 6.88
N ASN A 98 17.51 -1.05 7.84
CA ASN A 98 18.39 -2.22 7.67
C ASN A 98 17.64 -3.41 7.03
N ASP A 99 18.37 -4.48 6.70
CA ASP A 99 17.80 -5.66 6.02
C ASP A 99 16.63 -6.30 6.77
N ILE A 100 16.68 -6.34 8.12
CA ILE A 100 15.62 -6.91 8.95
C ILE A 100 14.38 -6.01 8.89
N GLU A 101 14.56 -4.70 8.99
CA GLU A 101 13.47 -3.72 8.89
C GLU A 101 12.81 -3.75 7.51
N ILE A 102 13.61 -3.86 6.44
CA ILE A 102 13.11 -4.01 5.06
C ILE A 102 12.30 -5.30 4.92
N TYR A 103 12.81 -6.42 5.45
CA TYR A 103 12.11 -7.71 5.41
C TYR A 103 10.78 -7.65 6.16
N MET A 104 10.77 -7.10 7.37
CA MET A 104 9.55 -6.96 8.17
C MET A 104 8.52 -6.04 7.49
N ALA A 105 8.94 -4.88 6.97
CA ALA A 105 8.07 -3.98 6.22
C ALA A 105 7.49 -4.66 4.96
N THR A 106 8.27 -5.52 4.32
CA THR A 106 7.83 -6.32 3.16
C THR A 106 6.72 -7.29 3.54
N LEU A 107 6.91 -8.10 4.59
CA LEU A 107 5.90 -9.04 5.08
C LEU A 107 4.62 -8.33 5.54
N GLU A 108 4.77 -7.21 6.24
CA GLU A 108 3.65 -6.38 6.69
C GLU A 108 2.85 -5.84 5.49
N THR A 109 3.55 -5.31 4.48
CA THR A 109 2.91 -4.77 3.28
C THR A 109 2.16 -5.86 2.53
N LEU A 110 2.72 -7.06 2.40
CA LEU A 110 2.05 -8.20 1.76
C LEU A 110 0.77 -8.60 2.52
N SER A 111 0.82 -8.58 3.86
CA SER A 111 -0.33 -8.89 4.72
C SER A 111 -1.44 -7.84 4.57
N LEU A 112 -1.09 -6.55 4.53
CA LEU A 112 -2.01 -5.46 4.23
C LEU A 112 -2.65 -5.63 2.84
N LEU A 113 -1.83 -5.85 1.80
CA LEU A 113 -2.29 -5.97 0.42
C LEU A 113 -3.28 -7.13 0.24
N ASN A 114 -3.13 -8.21 1.01
CA ASN A 114 -4.10 -9.30 1.00
C ASN A 114 -5.49 -8.82 1.44
N TRP A 115 -5.58 -7.99 2.49
CA TRP A 115 -6.84 -7.40 2.94
C TRP A 115 -7.38 -6.36 1.97
N LEU A 116 -6.54 -5.45 1.47
CA LEU A 116 -6.94 -4.47 0.44
C LEU A 116 -7.51 -5.16 -0.80
N LYS A 117 -6.88 -6.26 -1.24
CA LYS A 117 -7.36 -7.07 -2.36
C LYS A 117 -8.75 -7.66 -2.09
N ARG A 118 -8.96 -8.27 -0.93
CA ARG A 118 -10.25 -8.88 -0.56
C ARG A 118 -11.37 -7.86 -0.57
N PHE A 119 -11.15 -6.68 0.01
CA PHE A 119 -12.16 -5.62 0.02
C PHE A 119 -12.33 -4.97 -1.35
N ALA A 120 -11.27 -4.74 -2.11
CA ALA A 120 -11.37 -4.21 -3.48
C ALA A 120 -12.17 -5.17 -4.38
N ASP A 121 -11.97 -6.48 -4.25
CA ASP A 121 -12.73 -7.48 -4.99
C ASP A 121 -14.23 -7.47 -4.61
N ALA A 122 -14.56 -7.28 -3.33
CA ALA A 122 -15.93 -7.27 -2.82
C ALA A 122 -16.68 -5.94 -3.03
N MET A 123 -15.99 -4.80 -2.98
CA MET A 123 -16.61 -3.47 -2.87
C MET A 123 -16.54 -2.65 -4.15
N ILE A 124 -15.53 -2.88 -4.98
CA ILE A 124 -15.39 -2.23 -6.29
C ILE A 124 -15.99 -3.21 -7.30
N GLY A 125 -17.16 -2.87 -7.83
CA GLY A 125 -17.98 -3.75 -8.65
C GLY A 125 -17.24 -4.31 -9.87
N LYS A 126 -17.68 -5.47 -10.35
CA LYS A 126 -17.37 -5.87 -11.73
C LYS A 126 -18.25 -5.00 -12.64
N LYS A 127 -17.67 -4.19 -13.53
CA LYS A 127 -18.38 -3.76 -14.74
C LYS A 127 -18.89 -5.04 -15.44
N GLY A 128 -20.16 -5.40 -15.26
CA GLY A 128 -20.68 -6.65 -15.83
C GLY A 128 -22.04 -7.16 -15.40
N GLU A 129 -22.72 -6.62 -14.39
CA GLU A 129 -24.12 -7.02 -14.11
C GLU A 129 -24.98 -5.76 -13.98
N LYS A 130 -25.44 -5.26 -15.14
CA LYS A 130 -26.73 -4.59 -15.21
C LYS A 130 -27.78 -5.71 -15.20
N SER A 131 -28.60 -5.77 -14.16
CA SER A 131 -29.92 -6.37 -14.23
C SER A 131 -30.96 -5.28 -14.44
#